data_AF-A0A1B7YH12-F1
#
_entry.id   AF-A0A1B7YH12-F1
#
_cell.length_a   1.000
_cell.length_b   1.000
_cell.length_c   1.000
_cell.angle_alpha   90.00
_cell.angle_beta   90.00
_cell.angle_gamma   90.00
#
_symmetry.space_group_name_H-M   'P 1'
#
loop_
_entity.id
_entity.type
_entity.pdbx_description
1 polymer ?
#
loop_
_entity_poly.entity_id
_entity_poly.type
_entity_poly.pdbx_seq_one_letter_code
_entity_poly.pdbx_strand_id
1 'polypeptide(L)'
;MVNSLANHGYLPRTGLNISLADLIVGFTAAVNLDPAATTLVGQKALLTSTTGNNATFNLDDLNTHGVIEHDGSLSRNDIYFGDNHSFNRTIWESVASHFTEPTISIPTAAKARKARLQAAASVNPEFTLTADGAQFSFIETALYLSVFGNLDNGDANTEWVKVLFGILGLVGKVAVASA
;
A
#
# COMPACT_ATOMS: atom_id res chain seq x y z
N MET A 1 -3.19 -2.44 -0.14
CA MET A 1 -3.83 -3.77 0.01
C MET A 1 -5.35 -3.73 -0.04
N VAL A 2 -6.02 -2.75 0.59
CA VAL A 2 -7.51 -2.71 0.63
C VAL A 2 -8.17 -2.79 -0.75
N ASN A 3 -7.60 -2.17 -1.78
CA ASN A 3 -8.07 -2.32 -3.17
C ASN A 3 -8.04 -3.78 -3.64
N SER A 4 -6.97 -4.53 -3.32
CA SER A 4 -6.87 -5.95 -3.65
C SER A 4 -7.91 -6.78 -2.90
N LEU A 5 -8.15 -6.50 -1.61
CA LEU A 5 -9.19 -7.19 -0.84
C LEU A 5 -10.59 -6.94 -1.44
N ALA A 6 -10.91 -5.69 -1.80
CA ALA A 6 -12.17 -5.38 -2.49
C ALA A 6 -12.27 -6.06 -3.87
N ASN A 7 -11.21 -6.02 -4.67
CA ASN A 7 -11.15 -6.68 -5.98
C ASN A 7 -11.33 -8.20 -5.91
N HIS A 8 -10.94 -8.83 -4.79
CA HIS A 8 -11.11 -10.26 -4.57
C HIS A 8 -12.38 -10.61 -3.76
N GLY A 9 -13.15 -9.62 -3.32
CA GLY A 9 -14.40 -9.82 -2.60
C GLY A 9 -14.26 -10.14 -1.12
N TYR A 10 -13.08 -9.89 -0.53
CA TYR A 10 -12.87 -9.92 0.93
C TYR A 10 -13.39 -8.65 1.61
N LEU A 11 -13.51 -7.56 0.86
CA LEU A 11 -14.25 -6.35 1.23
C LEU A 11 -15.38 -6.13 0.21
N PRO A 12 -16.39 -5.29 0.52
CA PRO A 12 -17.38 -4.87 -0.47
C PRO A 12 -16.72 -4.43 -1.78
N ARG A 13 -17.06 -5.10 -2.89
CA ARG A 13 -16.45 -4.85 -4.21
C ARG A 13 -16.68 -3.42 -4.72
N THR A 14 -17.72 -2.77 -4.21
CA THR A 14 -18.03 -1.36 -4.48
C THR A 14 -17.07 -0.40 -3.82
N GLY A 15 -16.32 -0.83 -2.80
CA GLY A 15 -15.49 0.04 -1.98
C GLY A 15 -16.28 0.97 -1.06
N LEU A 16 -17.58 0.74 -0.87
CA LEU A 16 -18.47 1.64 -0.13
C LEU A 16 -18.90 1.05 1.22
N ASN A 17 -19.13 1.94 2.20
CA ASN A 17 -19.69 1.61 3.53
C ASN A 17 -18.97 0.48 4.27
N ILE A 18 -17.63 0.51 4.26
CA ILE A 18 -16.78 -0.49 4.91
C ILE A 18 -16.68 -0.17 6.39
N SER A 19 -17.07 -1.11 7.26
CA SER A 19 -16.91 -0.99 8.70
C SER A 19 -15.53 -1.50 9.18
N LEU A 20 -15.17 -1.19 10.43
CA LEU A 20 -14.00 -1.78 11.06
C LEU A 20 -14.10 -3.31 11.16
N ALA A 21 -15.30 -3.84 11.38
CA ALA A 21 -15.53 -5.29 11.42
C ALA A 21 -15.28 -5.93 10.05
N ASP A 22 -15.73 -5.29 8.96
CA ASP A 22 -15.46 -5.75 7.59
C ASP A 22 -13.95 -5.77 7.30
N LEU A 23 -13.22 -4.73 7.72
CA LEU A 23 -11.76 -4.68 7.60
C LEU A 23 -11.10 -5.85 8.33
N ILE A 24 -11.45 -6.09 9.59
CA ILE A 24 -10.86 -7.16 10.41
C ILE A 24 -11.13 -8.52 9.77
N VAL A 25 -12.39 -8.80 9.43
CA VAL A 25 -12.78 -10.07 8.78
C VAL A 25 -12.06 -10.25 7.45
N GLY A 26 -12.04 -9.20 6.62
CA GLY A 26 -11.41 -9.22 5.30
C GLY A 26 -9.90 -9.47 5.36
N PHE A 27 -9.18 -8.76 6.23
CA PHE A 27 -7.73 -8.92 6.37
C PHE A 27 -7.34 -10.26 7.01
N THR A 28 -8.07 -10.72 8.04
CA THR A 28 -7.83 -12.05 8.63
C THR A 28 -8.09 -13.15 7.59
N ALA A 29 -9.18 -13.07 6.82
CA ALA A 29 -9.49 -14.09 5.81
C ALA A 29 -8.54 -14.06 4.60
N ALA A 30 -8.09 -12.87 4.16
CA ALA A 30 -7.27 -12.73 2.96
C ALA A 30 -5.79 -13.07 3.19
N VAL A 31 -5.24 -12.64 4.32
CA VAL A 31 -3.79 -12.68 4.57
C VAL A 31 -3.42 -13.07 6.01
N ASN A 32 -4.39 -13.56 6.79
CA ASN A 32 -4.19 -13.97 8.18
C ASN A 32 -3.55 -12.87 9.06
N LEU A 33 -3.88 -11.60 8.79
CA LEU A 33 -3.39 -10.48 9.57
C LEU A 33 -4.07 -10.45 10.94
N ASP A 34 -3.26 -10.20 11.98
CA ASP A 34 -3.74 -10.07 13.35
C ASP A 34 -4.83 -8.97 13.44
N PRO A 35 -5.99 -9.24 14.06
CA PRO A 35 -7.06 -8.26 14.23
C PRO A 35 -6.62 -6.96 14.91
N ALA A 36 -5.65 -7.00 15.83
CA ALA A 36 -5.14 -5.82 16.51
C ALA A 36 -4.38 -4.88 15.55
N ALA A 37 -3.59 -5.44 14.62
CA ALA A 37 -2.89 -4.66 13.59
C ALA A 37 -3.89 -3.96 12.66
N THR A 38 -4.95 -4.67 12.26
CA THR A 38 -6.03 -4.08 11.45
C THR A 38 -6.80 -3.01 12.22
N THR A 39 -7.04 -3.23 13.52
CA THR A 39 -7.75 -2.28 14.38
C THR A 39 -7.04 -0.94 14.47
N LEU A 40 -5.71 -0.96 14.64
CA LEU A 40 -4.89 0.26 14.75
C LEU A 40 -5.08 1.19 13.53
N VAL A 41 -5.00 0.65 12.32
CA VAL A 41 -5.13 1.44 11.08
C VAL A 41 -6.60 1.72 10.76
N GLY A 42 -7.49 0.76 11.00
CA GLY A 42 -8.92 0.88 10.73
C GLY A 42 -9.61 1.95 11.57
N GLN A 43 -9.19 2.17 12.82
CA GLN A 43 -9.69 3.28 13.65
C GLN A 43 -9.35 4.65 13.05
N LYS A 44 -8.18 4.78 12.41
CA LYS A 44 -7.77 6.01 11.73
C LYS A 44 -8.54 6.20 10.42
N ALA A 45 -8.87 5.11 9.72
CA ALA A 45 -9.69 5.17 8.51
C ALA A 45 -11.08 5.74 8.79
N LEU A 46 -11.71 5.37 9.91
CA LEU A 46 -13.01 5.91 10.30
C LEU A 46 -13.03 7.44 10.48
N LEU A 47 -11.89 8.06 10.79
CA LEU A 47 -11.78 9.53 10.90
C LEU A 47 -11.93 10.25 9.55
N THR A 48 -11.82 9.52 8.44
CA THR A 48 -11.95 10.05 7.07
C THR A 48 -13.38 9.96 6.52
N SER A 49 -14.30 9.34 7.27
CA SER A 49 -15.63 8.95 6.77
C SER A 49 -16.42 10.10 6.15
N THR A 50 -16.90 9.88 4.92
CA THR A 50 -17.89 10.74 4.24
C THR A 50 -19.27 10.09 4.14
N THR A 51 -19.45 8.89 4.71
CA THR A 51 -20.66 8.06 4.55
C THR A 51 -21.91 8.61 5.26
N GLY A 52 -21.74 9.59 6.16
CA GLY A 52 -22.78 10.02 7.09
C GLY A 52 -22.95 9.08 8.31
N ASN A 53 -22.19 7.99 8.37
CA ASN A 53 -22.10 7.07 9.51
C ASN A 53 -20.64 6.96 9.97
N ASN A 54 -20.34 7.43 11.18
CA ASN A 54 -18.97 7.42 11.71
C ASN A 54 -18.40 6.00 11.99
N ALA A 55 -19.21 4.95 11.85
CA ALA A 55 -18.80 3.56 11.97
C ALA A 55 -18.38 2.91 10.63
N THR A 56 -18.50 3.64 9.52
CA THR A 56 -18.13 3.15 8.17
C THR A 56 -17.34 4.19 7.40
N PHE A 57 -16.56 3.78 6.41
CA PHE A 57 -15.88 4.67 5.46
C PHE A 57 -15.95 4.09 4.03
N ASN A 58 -15.76 4.92 3.02
CA ASN A 58 -15.55 4.47 1.63
C ASN A 58 -14.05 4.36 1.36
N LEU A 59 -13.60 3.48 0.47
CA LEU A 59 -12.18 3.37 0.13
C LEU A 59 -11.58 4.71 -0.35
N ASP A 60 -12.36 5.51 -1.08
CA ASP A 60 -11.93 6.84 -1.53
C ASP A 60 -11.76 7.85 -0.39
N ASP A 61 -12.39 7.64 0.76
CA ASP A 61 -12.21 8.50 1.94
C ASP A 61 -10.74 8.43 2.43
N LEU A 62 -10.07 7.28 2.21
CA LEU A 62 -8.68 7.08 2.57
C LEU A 62 -7.71 7.98 1.81
N ASN A 63 -8.16 8.63 0.72
CA ASN A 63 -7.36 9.60 -0.02
C ASN A 63 -7.23 10.95 0.72
N THR A 64 -7.88 11.11 1.87
CA THR A 64 -7.76 12.31 2.71
C THR A 64 -6.33 12.46 3.22
N HIS A 65 -5.63 13.46 2.68
CA HIS A 65 -4.24 13.74 3.03
C HIS A 65 -4.06 14.11 4.51
N GLY A 66 -3.02 13.57 5.14
CA GLY A 66 -2.61 13.90 6.50
C GLY A 66 -3.29 13.09 7.62
N VAL A 67 -4.18 12.15 7.29
CA VAL A 67 -4.80 11.22 8.26
C VAL A 67 -4.11 9.86 8.28
N ILE A 68 -4.15 9.16 7.14
CA ILE A 68 -3.36 7.96 6.84
C ILE A 68 -2.52 8.22 5.60
N GLU A 69 -3.14 8.73 4.54
CA GLU A 69 -2.45 9.14 3.32
C GLU A 69 -1.42 10.25 3.63
N HIS A 70 -0.23 10.11 3.05
CA HIS A 70 0.92 10.95 3.33
C HIS A 70 1.86 11.02 2.11
N ASP A 71 2.68 12.06 2.06
CA ASP A 71 3.70 12.22 1.02
C ASP A 71 4.75 11.12 1.08
N GLY A 72 5.43 10.88 -0.06
CA GLY A 72 6.47 9.86 -0.13
C GLY A 72 5.93 8.43 -0.19
N SER A 73 4.68 8.25 -0.62
CA SER A 73 4.04 6.97 -0.90
C SER A 73 4.84 6.10 -1.88
N LEU A 74 4.89 4.78 -1.68
CA LEU A 74 5.74 3.86 -2.48
C LEU A 74 5.39 3.82 -3.98
N SER A 75 4.18 4.22 -4.35
CA SER A 75 3.62 4.01 -5.70
C SER A 75 2.54 5.01 -6.07
N ARG A 76 2.40 6.10 -5.31
CA ARG A 76 1.44 7.20 -5.55
C ARG A 76 2.22 8.51 -5.54
N ASN A 77 1.70 9.52 -6.24
CA ASN A 77 2.24 10.87 -6.11
C ASN A 77 1.88 11.45 -4.74
N ASP A 78 2.62 12.48 -4.36
CA ASP A 78 2.27 13.35 -3.24
C ASP A 78 1.08 14.24 -3.64
N ILE A 79 0.24 14.64 -2.68
CA ILE A 79 -0.99 15.42 -2.96
C ILE A 79 -0.72 16.76 -3.65
N TYR A 80 0.47 17.32 -3.46
CA TYR A 80 0.95 18.52 -4.14
C TYR A 80 0.79 18.43 -5.68
N PHE A 81 0.92 17.23 -6.25
CA PHE A 81 0.77 16.99 -7.69
C PHE A 81 -0.67 16.62 -8.11
N GLY A 82 -1.64 16.68 -7.19
CA GLY A 82 -3.07 16.49 -7.43
C GLY A 82 -3.60 15.08 -7.14
N ASP A 83 -3.08 14.06 -7.82
CA ASP A 83 -3.56 12.67 -7.68
C ASP A 83 -2.68 11.84 -6.74
N ASN A 84 -3.12 11.70 -5.48
CA ASN A 84 -2.43 10.98 -4.42
C ASN A 84 -2.85 9.51 -4.25
N HIS A 85 -3.70 8.96 -5.12
CA HIS A 85 -4.30 7.64 -4.90
C HIS A 85 -4.09 6.67 -6.06
N SER A 86 -4.09 7.17 -7.30
CA SER A 86 -3.84 6.35 -8.48
C SER A 86 -2.43 5.77 -8.49
N PHE A 87 -2.32 4.53 -8.97
CA PHE A 87 -1.02 3.90 -9.14
C PHE A 87 -0.14 4.69 -10.11
N ASN A 88 1.01 5.13 -9.62
CA ASN A 88 2.05 5.79 -10.40
C ASN A 88 3.18 4.79 -10.69
N ARG A 89 3.24 4.35 -11.95
CA ARG A 89 4.22 3.37 -12.43
C ARG A 89 5.66 3.84 -12.25
N THR A 90 5.98 5.09 -12.59
CA THR A 90 7.34 5.64 -12.50
C THR A 90 7.84 5.64 -11.06
N ILE A 91 7.00 6.06 -10.12
CA ILE A 91 7.33 6.04 -8.70
C ILE A 91 7.55 4.60 -8.22
N TRP A 92 6.63 3.69 -8.55
CA TRP A 92 6.77 2.30 -8.14
C TRP A 92 8.01 1.63 -8.75
N GLU A 93 8.31 1.85 -10.02
CA GLU A 93 9.51 1.30 -10.67
C GLU A 93 10.79 1.82 -10.00
N SER A 94 10.82 3.07 -9.56
CA SER A 94 11.96 3.60 -8.77
C SER A 94 12.15 2.83 -7.46
N VAL A 95 11.06 2.52 -6.74
CA VAL A 95 11.10 1.73 -5.49
C VAL A 95 11.50 0.29 -5.79
N ALA A 96 10.83 -0.34 -6.77
CA ALA A 96 11.03 -1.73 -7.13
C ALA A 96 12.43 -2.01 -7.71
N SER A 97 13.13 -1.01 -8.24
CA SER A 97 14.53 -1.15 -8.68
C SER A 97 15.51 -1.51 -7.55
N HIS A 98 15.11 -1.31 -6.29
CA HIS A 98 15.87 -1.77 -5.13
C HIS A 98 15.69 -3.28 -4.86
N PHE A 99 14.67 -3.92 -5.42
CA PHE A 99 14.31 -5.32 -5.17
C PHE A 99 14.94 -6.23 -6.24
N THR A 100 16.25 -6.37 -6.17
CA THR A 100 17.05 -7.12 -7.15
C THR A 100 17.13 -8.62 -6.86
N GLU A 101 16.93 -9.00 -5.61
CA GLU A 101 16.98 -10.39 -5.15
C GLU A 101 15.62 -11.07 -5.22
N PRO A 102 15.55 -12.42 -5.19
CA PRO A 102 14.29 -13.17 -5.16
C PRO A 102 13.40 -12.82 -3.95
N THR A 103 14.01 -12.38 -2.85
CA THR A 103 13.32 -11.92 -1.65
C THR A 103 13.75 -10.51 -1.24
N ILE A 104 12.86 -9.80 -0.56
CA ILE A 104 13.08 -8.45 -0.04
C ILE A 104 13.32 -8.55 1.45
N SER A 105 14.55 -8.31 1.89
CA SER A 105 14.90 -8.23 3.30
C SER A 105 14.50 -6.88 3.90
N ILE A 106 14.40 -6.81 5.24
CA ILE A 106 14.15 -5.55 5.96
C ILE A 106 15.14 -4.43 5.56
N PRO A 107 16.48 -4.65 5.50
CA PRO A 107 17.41 -3.60 5.07
C PRO A 107 17.17 -3.10 3.65
N THR A 108 16.83 -3.99 2.71
CA THR A 108 16.53 -3.62 1.32
C THR A 108 15.27 -2.76 1.24
N ALA A 109 14.20 -3.18 1.92
CA ALA A 109 12.96 -2.42 2.01
C ALA A 109 13.15 -1.05 2.66
N ALA A 110 13.93 -0.98 3.75
CA ALA A 110 14.26 0.28 4.42
C ALA A 110 15.06 1.23 3.51
N LYS A 111 16.02 0.70 2.74
CA LYS A 111 16.78 1.47 1.75
C LYS A 111 15.85 2.05 0.68
N ALA A 112 14.93 1.24 0.15
CA ALA A 112 13.96 1.67 -0.86
C ALA A 112 13.02 2.77 -0.32
N ARG A 113 12.48 2.57 0.90
CA ARG A 113 11.64 3.56 1.58
C ARG A 113 12.38 4.88 1.77
N LYS A 114 13.62 4.85 2.29
CA LYS A 114 14.45 6.04 2.48
C LYS A 114 14.67 6.79 1.16
N ALA A 115 15.05 6.06 0.11
CA ALA A 115 15.26 6.66 -1.21
C ALA A 115 13.99 7.33 -1.75
N ARG A 116 12.81 6.69 -1.59
CA ARG A 116 11.53 7.27 -2.00
C ARG A 116 11.18 8.55 -1.25
N LEU A 117 11.38 8.59 0.06
CA LEU A 117 11.14 9.78 0.88
C LEU A 117 12.05 10.94 0.45
N GLN A 118 13.35 10.66 0.23
CA GLN A 118 14.31 11.65 -0.27
C GLN A 118 13.93 12.17 -1.66
N ALA A 119 13.49 11.28 -2.56
CA ALA A 119 13.05 11.66 -3.89
C ALA A 119 11.81 12.57 -3.85
N ALA A 120 10.80 12.25 -3.04
CA ALA A 120 9.61 13.11 -2.86
C ALA A 120 10.01 14.50 -2.37
N ALA A 121 10.75 14.55 -1.27
CA ALA A 121 11.17 15.81 -0.64
C ALA A 121 12.03 16.68 -1.58
N SER A 122 12.73 16.08 -2.55
CA SER A 122 13.55 16.82 -3.51
C SER A 122 12.76 17.51 -4.62
N VAL A 123 11.52 17.07 -4.88
CA VAL A 123 10.70 17.58 -6.00
C VAL A 123 9.40 18.24 -5.54
N ASN A 124 8.93 17.95 -4.32
CA ASN A 124 7.73 18.54 -3.73
C ASN A 124 8.14 19.67 -2.77
N PRO A 125 7.91 20.95 -3.11
CA PRO A 125 8.26 22.08 -2.25
C PRO A 125 7.37 22.19 -1.01
N GLU A 126 6.24 21.48 -0.98
CA GLU A 126 5.31 21.41 0.15
C GLU A 126 5.41 20.07 0.89
N PHE A 127 6.48 19.29 0.65
CA PHE A 127 6.66 17.98 1.22
C PHE A 127 6.47 17.98 2.74
N THR A 128 5.53 17.15 3.20
CA THR A 128 5.23 17.00 4.61
C THR A 128 5.12 15.53 5.00
N LEU A 129 5.80 15.18 6.09
CA LEU A 129 5.68 13.86 6.70
C LEU A 129 5.56 14.03 8.20
N THR A 130 4.33 14.00 8.70
CA THR A 130 4.03 14.06 10.14
C THR A 130 4.57 12.82 10.87
N ALA A 131 4.59 12.85 12.20
CA ALA A 131 4.99 11.69 12.99
C ALA A 131 4.08 10.46 12.70
N ASP A 132 2.77 10.68 12.60
CA ASP A 132 1.81 9.64 12.22
C ASP A 132 2.05 9.15 10.78
N GLY A 133 2.29 10.05 9.83
CA GLY A 133 2.62 9.69 8.44
C GLY A 133 3.91 8.87 8.35
N ALA A 134 4.95 9.25 9.09
CA ALA A 134 6.19 8.47 9.17
C ALA A 134 5.93 7.07 9.73
N GLN A 135 5.13 6.96 10.80
CA GLN A 135 4.74 5.66 11.38
C GLN A 135 3.98 4.80 10.37
N PHE A 136 2.99 5.35 9.65
CA PHE A 136 2.26 4.61 8.62
C PHE A 136 3.18 4.18 7.47
N SER A 137 4.11 5.04 7.04
CA SER A 137 5.08 4.67 5.99
C SER A 137 5.91 3.43 6.37
N PHE A 138 6.22 3.25 7.65
CA PHE A 138 6.91 2.07 8.15
C PHE A 138 5.99 0.87 8.28
N ILE A 139 4.76 1.06 8.78
CA ILE A 139 3.73 0.01 8.87
C ILE A 139 3.42 -0.58 7.49
N GLU A 140 3.26 0.26 6.46
CA GLU A 140 3.03 -0.20 5.08
C GLU A 140 4.17 -1.07 4.55
N THR A 141 5.41 -0.66 4.83
CA THR A 141 6.60 -1.43 4.43
C THR A 141 6.66 -2.76 5.17
N ALA A 142 6.43 -2.75 6.49
CA ALA A 142 6.38 -3.96 7.30
C ALA A 142 5.22 -4.88 6.87
N LEU A 143 4.09 -4.33 6.42
CA LEU A 143 2.92 -5.10 6.03
C LEU A 143 3.18 -5.98 4.79
N TYR A 144 3.77 -5.44 3.72
CA TYR A 144 4.07 -6.30 2.57
C TYR A 144 5.20 -7.30 2.88
N LEU A 145 6.14 -6.92 3.76
CA LEU A 145 7.21 -7.81 4.21
C LEU A 145 6.65 -9.01 4.99
N SER A 146 5.73 -8.76 5.92
CA SER A 146 5.13 -9.80 6.74
C SER A 146 4.17 -10.69 5.97
N VAL A 147 3.35 -10.11 5.09
CA VAL A 147 2.33 -10.85 4.31
C VAL A 147 2.95 -11.78 3.28
N PHE A 148 4.03 -11.36 2.61
CA PHE A 148 4.65 -12.14 1.54
C PHE A 148 5.97 -12.79 1.94
N GLY A 149 6.31 -12.76 3.24
CA GLY A 149 7.54 -13.29 3.79
C GLY A 149 7.38 -13.70 5.24
N ASN A 150 8.16 -13.12 6.16
CA ASN A 150 8.12 -13.41 7.60
C ASN A 150 8.43 -12.18 8.46
N LEU A 151 8.08 -12.26 9.75
CA LEU A 151 8.23 -11.15 10.70
C LEU A 151 9.67 -10.92 11.18
N ASP A 152 10.55 -11.92 11.06
CA ASP A 152 11.90 -11.86 11.62
C ASP A 152 12.86 -11.12 10.68
N ASN A 153 12.87 -11.49 9.40
CA ASN A 153 13.81 -11.00 8.39
C ASN A 153 13.12 -10.19 7.28
N GLY A 154 11.79 -10.18 7.24
CA GLY A 154 11.02 -9.72 6.10
C GLY A 154 10.97 -10.79 5.02
N ASP A 155 12.09 -11.02 4.30
CA ASP A 155 12.25 -11.99 3.20
C ASP A 155 11.03 -12.16 2.28
N ALA A 156 10.33 -11.07 1.98
CA ALA A 156 9.12 -11.14 1.17
C ALA A 156 9.44 -11.53 -0.26
N ASN A 157 8.63 -12.41 -0.86
CA ASN A 157 8.79 -12.78 -2.26
C ASN A 157 8.67 -11.54 -3.16
N THR A 158 9.76 -11.22 -3.87
CA THR A 158 9.87 -10.00 -4.68
C THR A 158 8.79 -9.93 -5.76
N GLU A 159 8.50 -11.05 -6.42
CA GLU A 159 7.49 -11.09 -7.49
C GLU A 159 6.08 -10.89 -6.94
N TRP A 160 5.76 -11.42 -5.76
CA TRP A 160 4.44 -11.22 -5.13
C TRP A 160 4.21 -9.77 -4.73
N VAL A 161 5.26 -9.11 -4.19
CA VAL A 161 5.20 -7.67 -3.89
C VAL A 161 5.01 -6.85 -5.17
N LYS A 162 5.72 -7.17 -6.25
CA LYS A 162 5.52 -6.51 -7.56
C LYS A 162 4.08 -6.71 -8.09
N VAL A 163 3.54 -7.91 -7.98
CA VAL A 163 2.15 -8.21 -8.39
C VAL A 163 1.13 -7.44 -7.55
N LEU A 164 1.32 -7.34 -6.22
CA LEU A 164 0.42 -6.57 -5.35
C LEU A 164 0.27 -5.11 -5.82
N PHE A 165 1.39 -4.47 -6.17
CA PHE A 165 1.39 -3.06 -6.55
C PHE A 165 1.08 -2.82 -8.03
N GLY A 166 1.30 -3.80 -8.92
CA GLY A 166 0.87 -3.73 -10.31
C GLY A 166 1.96 -3.88 -11.38
N ILE A 167 3.07 -4.57 -11.09
CA ILE A 167 4.04 -4.98 -12.11
C ILE A 167 4.09 -6.51 -12.21
N LEU A 168 3.75 -7.00 -13.40
CA LEU A 168 4.21 -8.30 -13.92
C LEU A 168 5.48 -8.02 -14.75
N GLY A 169 6.64 -8.42 -14.24
CA GLY A 169 7.82 -8.56 -15.09
C GLY A 169 7.62 -9.80 -15.96
N LEU A 170 7.33 -9.61 -17.26
CA LEU A 170 7.49 -10.62 -18.31
C LEU A 170 6.83 -12.00 -18.05
N VAL A 171 5.50 -12.09 -18.20
CA VAL A 171 4.98 -13.28 -18.89
C VAL A 171 5.40 -13.11 -20.34
N GLY A 172 6.26 -14.02 -20.80
CA GLY A 172 6.90 -13.95 -22.10
C GLY A 172 5.92 -13.61 -23.22
N LYS A 173 6.43 -12.90 -24.24
CA LYS A 173 5.79 -12.85 -25.55
C LYS A 173 5.42 -14.28 -25.95
N VAL A 174 4.15 -14.66 -25.78
CA VAL A 174 3.58 -15.72 -26.59
C VAL A 174 3.51 -15.11 -27.98
N ALA A 175 4.55 -15.38 -28.77
CA ALA A 175 4.47 -15.21 -30.21
C ALA A 175 3.25 -16.03 -30.64
N VAL A 176 2.19 -15.33 -31.05
CA VAL A 176 1.13 -15.95 -31.84
C VAL A 176 1.81 -16.34 -33.15
N ALA A 177 2.32 -17.56 -33.21
CA ALA A 177 2.68 -18.20 -34.45
C ALA A 177 1.37 -18.43 -35.19
N SER A 178 1.18 -17.68 -36.27
CA SER A 178 0.20 -17.99 -37.29
C SER A 178 0.56 -19.34 -37.91
N ALA A 179 -0.42 -20.24 -37.90
CA ALA A 179 -0.52 -21.39 -38.79
C ALA A 179 -1.94 -21.40 -39.33
#